data_AF-A0A2V6NKN5-F1
#
_entry.id   AF-A0A2V6NKN5-F1
#
_cell.length_a   1.000
_cell.length_b   1.000
_cell.length_c   1.000
_cell.angle_alpha   90.00
_cell.angle_beta   90.00
_cell.angle_gamma   90.00
#
_symmetry.space_group_name_H-M   'P 1'
#
loop_
_entity.id
_entity.type
_entity.pdbx_description
1 polymer ?
#
loop_
_entity_poly.entity_id
_entity_poly.type
_entity_poly.pdbx_seq_one_letter_code
_entity_poly.pdbx_strand_id
1 'polypeptide(L)'
;MQLPIETFPVLDRVGCIHGFVRRVPGIELSHDKAAVLENLDKVHRQARQALGLGNRKFITVRQVHGDRIAPVDSVPATDHCFEGCDGLITNQRDVCLGVYVADCCAVYLVHRNSRAIGLVHSGKKGTALGIVRKAIESMRQGFGIESGDLIVQLSPCIRPPHYEIDFAADIVRQCRDAGIEEISDSRVCTGCDLEHYYSYRAEKGRTGRMLALLALP
;
A
#
# COMPACT_ATOMS: atom_id res chain seq x y z
N MET A 1 -5.03 -9.67 -22.21
CA MET A 1 -3.74 -9.45 -21.51
C MET A 1 -3.95 -9.83 -20.05
N GLN A 2 -3.11 -10.69 -19.49
CA GLN A 2 -3.16 -11.00 -18.06
C GLN A 2 -2.76 -9.74 -17.28
N LEU A 3 -3.55 -9.35 -16.28
CA LEU A 3 -3.25 -8.18 -15.45
C LEU A 3 -2.09 -8.51 -14.51
N PRO A 4 -1.10 -7.61 -14.33
CA PRO A 4 0.11 -7.90 -13.55
C PRO A 4 -0.15 -7.75 -12.04
N ILE A 5 -1.11 -8.51 -11.50
CA ILE A 5 -1.49 -8.46 -10.09
C ILE A 5 -0.69 -9.52 -9.32
N GLU A 6 0.02 -9.09 -8.28
CA GLU A 6 0.70 -9.95 -7.31
C GLU A 6 -0.14 -10.03 -6.03
N THR A 7 -0.22 -11.22 -5.42
CA THR A 7 -0.83 -11.44 -4.09
C THR A 7 0.24 -11.90 -3.10
N PHE A 8 -0.04 -11.78 -1.81
CA PHE A 8 0.88 -12.16 -0.74
C PHE A 8 0.35 -13.36 0.04
N PRO A 9 1.10 -14.48 0.13
CA PRO A 9 0.64 -15.70 0.78
C PRO A 9 0.18 -15.51 2.23
N VAL A 10 0.78 -14.58 2.96
CA VAL A 10 0.38 -14.30 4.36
C VAL A 10 -1.04 -13.75 4.43
N LEU A 11 -1.45 -12.92 3.46
CA LEU A 11 -2.76 -12.26 3.42
C LEU A 11 -3.83 -13.17 2.81
N ASP A 12 -3.46 -14.05 1.88
CA ASP A 12 -4.36 -15.05 1.28
C ASP A 12 -5.02 -15.94 2.36
N ARG A 13 -4.38 -16.09 3.53
CA ARG A 13 -4.88 -16.90 4.67
C ARG A 13 -5.88 -16.19 5.57
N VAL A 14 -6.01 -14.86 5.47
CA VAL A 14 -6.74 -14.00 6.44
C VAL A 14 -8.15 -13.66 5.95
N GLY A 15 -8.44 -13.94 4.68
CA GLY A 15 -9.74 -13.69 4.07
C GLY A 15 -10.00 -12.23 3.68
N CYS A 16 -8.99 -11.36 3.69
CA CYS A 16 -9.09 -10.05 3.05
C CYS A 16 -8.96 -10.19 1.53
N ILE A 17 -9.40 -9.18 0.78
CA ILE A 17 -9.14 -9.07 -0.66
C ILE A 17 -7.99 -8.07 -0.84
N HIS A 18 -6.89 -8.51 -1.43
CA HIS A 18 -5.71 -7.66 -1.66
C HIS A 18 -5.11 -7.89 -3.05
N GLY A 19 -4.28 -6.95 -3.46
CA GLY A 19 -3.43 -7.11 -4.62
C GLY A 19 -2.41 -6.00 -4.73
N PHE A 20 -1.28 -6.30 -5.36
CA PHE A 20 -0.24 -5.35 -5.71
C PHE A 20 -0.10 -5.33 -7.24
N VAL A 21 -0.63 -4.29 -7.87
CA VAL A 21 -0.53 -4.12 -9.33
C VAL A 21 0.90 -3.68 -9.65
N ARG A 22 1.63 -4.57 -10.31
CA ARG A 22 3.03 -4.40 -10.73
C ARG A 22 3.14 -3.54 -11.99
N ARG A 23 4.36 -3.44 -12.54
CA ARG A 23 4.66 -2.71 -13.77
C ARG A 23 3.74 -3.14 -14.91
N VAL A 24 3.20 -2.17 -15.63
CA VAL A 24 2.36 -2.38 -16.81
C VAL A 24 3.21 -2.07 -18.06
N PRO A 25 3.45 -3.05 -18.94
CA PRO A 25 4.18 -2.84 -20.19
C PRO A 25 3.46 -1.87 -21.14
N GLY A 26 4.22 -1.10 -21.91
CA GLY A 26 3.68 -0.22 -22.96
C GLY A 26 2.99 1.06 -22.47
N ILE A 27 3.05 1.36 -21.17
CA ILE A 27 2.57 2.62 -20.61
C ILE A 27 3.61 3.72 -20.81
N GLU A 28 3.17 4.88 -21.27
CA GLU A 28 4.02 6.07 -21.35
C GLU A 28 4.36 6.59 -19.94
N LEU A 29 5.66 6.67 -19.64
CA LEU A 29 6.19 7.13 -18.35
C LEU A 29 6.38 8.65 -18.34
N SER A 30 6.10 9.27 -17.19
CA SER A 30 6.20 10.71 -16.99
C SER A 30 6.95 11.07 -15.70
N HIS A 31 7.51 12.27 -15.65
CA HIS A 31 7.97 12.90 -14.40
C HIS A 31 6.80 13.43 -13.56
N ASP A 32 5.66 13.71 -14.21
CA ASP A 32 4.43 14.12 -13.54
C ASP A 32 3.64 12.88 -13.08
N LYS A 33 3.41 12.81 -11.76
CA LYS A 33 2.62 11.75 -11.14
C LYS A 33 1.18 11.75 -11.66
N ALA A 34 0.56 12.90 -11.89
CA ALA A 34 -0.82 12.97 -12.34
C ALA A 34 -0.96 12.37 -13.75
N ALA A 35 -0.13 12.85 -14.69
CA ALA A 35 -0.12 12.36 -16.06
C ALA A 35 0.10 10.84 -16.16
N VAL A 36 1.06 10.28 -15.41
CA VAL A 36 1.29 8.82 -15.47
C VAL A 36 0.16 8.01 -14.83
N LEU A 37 -0.53 8.55 -13.82
CA LEU A 37 -1.70 7.90 -13.22
C LEU A 37 -2.90 7.90 -14.17
N GLU A 38 -3.08 8.94 -14.99
CA GLU A 38 -4.09 8.94 -16.06
C GLU A 38 -3.82 7.83 -17.08
N ASN A 39 -2.57 7.64 -17.48
CA ASN A 39 -2.17 6.55 -18.38
C ASN A 39 -2.42 5.16 -17.77
N LEU A 40 -2.31 5.03 -16.44
CA LEU A 40 -2.49 3.77 -15.72
C LEU A 40 -3.93 3.48 -15.30
N ASP A 41 -4.82 4.49 -15.30
CA ASP A 41 -6.17 4.42 -14.73
C ASP A 41 -6.98 3.23 -15.28
N LYS A 42 -6.96 3.01 -16.60
CA LYS A 42 -7.67 1.90 -17.25
C LYS A 42 -7.25 0.55 -16.67
N VAL A 43 -5.95 0.30 -16.55
CA VAL A 43 -5.41 -0.98 -16.08
C VAL A 43 -5.64 -1.14 -14.58
N HIS A 44 -5.54 -0.07 -13.80
CA HIS A 44 -5.86 -0.09 -12.38
C HIS A 44 -7.35 -0.38 -12.11
N ARG A 45 -8.27 0.17 -12.91
CA ARG A 45 -9.71 -0.18 -12.84
C ARG A 45 -9.95 -1.64 -13.20
N GLN A 46 -9.31 -2.14 -14.25
CA GLN A 46 -9.39 -3.55 -14.63
C GLN A 46 -8.84 -4.47 -13.54
N ALA A 47 -7.75 -4.08 -12.87
CA ALA A 47 -7.19 -4.82 -11.74
C ALA A 47 -8.17 -4.88 -10.56
N ARG A 48 -8.81 -3.76 -10.20
CA ARG A 48 -9.87 -3.75 -9.19
C ARG A 48 -11.04 -4.66 -9.58
N GLN A 49 -11.48 -4.63 -10.83
CA GLN A 49 -12.56 -5.49 -11.33
C GLN A 49 -12.18 -6.98 -11.25
N ALA A 50 -10.96 -7.34 -11.65
CA ALA A 50 -10.47 -8.72 -11.58
C ALA A 50 -10.39 -9.26 -10.15
N LEU A 51 -10.19 -8.38 -9.16
CA LEU A 51 -10.23 -8.70 -7.73
C LEU A 51 -11.64 -8.68 -7.13
N GLY A 52 -12.69 -8.43 -7.92
CA GLY A 52 -14.07 -8.29 -7.40
C GLY A 52 -14.33 -6.97 -6.65
N LEU A 53 -13.43 -5.99 -6.77
CA LEU A 53 -13.48 -4.68 -6.10
C LEU A 53 -14.05 -3.57 -6.99
N GLY A 54 -14.48 -3.89 -8.21
CA GLY A 54 -14.94 -2.91 -9.20
C GLY A 54 -16.15 -2.07 -8.78
N ASN A 55 -17.02 -2.62 -7.93
CA ASN A 55 -18.23 -1.95 -7.43
C ASN A 55 -18.02 -1.26 -6.06
N ARG A 56 -16.85 -1.44 -5.44
CA ARG A 56 -16.52 -0.84 -4.14
C ARG A 56 -15.98 0.56 -4.34
N LYS A 57 -16.23 1.44 -3.37
CA LYS A 57 -15.72 2.82 -3.41
C LYS A 57 -14.22 2.81 -3.28
N PHE A 58 -13.53 3.40 -4.26
CA PHE A 58 -12.08 3.46 -4.25
C PHE A 58 -11.62 4.63 -3.40
N ILE A 59 -10.88 4.33 -2.35
CA ILE A 59 -10.40 5.30 -1.38
C ILE A 59 -8.89 5.38 -1.45
N THR A 60 -8.38 6.55 -1.77
CA THR A 60 -6.94 6.79 -1.89
C THR A 60 -6.51 7.96 -1.00
N VAL A 61 -5.21 8.24 -0.97
CA VAL A 61 -4.64 9.41 -0.30
C VAL A 61 -3.76 10.19 -1.25
N ARG A 62 -3.79 11.53 -1.16
CA ARG A 62 -2.78 12.40 -1.78
C ARG A 62 -1.53 12.38 -0.90
N GLN A 63 -0.70 11.39 -1.18
CA GLN A 63 0.57 11.12 -0.50
C GLN A 63 1.51 12.33 -0.53
N VAL A 64 1.94 12.78 0.64
CA VAL A 64 2.89 13.89 0.83
C VAL A 64 4.18 13.44 1.50
N HIS A 65 4.39 12.12 1.61
CA HIS A 65 5.48 11.50 2.35
C HIS A 65 5.51 11.93 3.83
N GLY A 66 4.33 12.24 4.38
CA GLY A 66 4.11 12.53 5.79
C GLY A 66 3.80 11.28 6.58
N ASP A 67 3.02 11.46 7.65
CA ASP A 67 2.70 10.43 8.63
C ASP A 67 1.23 10.46 9.07
N ARG A 68 0.39 11.20 8.33
CA ARG A 68 -1.04 11.34 8.60
C ARG A 68 -1.79 10.12 8.07
N ILE A 69 -2.63 9.57 8.93
CA ILE A 69 -3.53 8.45 8.64
C ILE A 69 -4.94 9.00 8.49
N ALA A 70 -5.62 8.67 7.39
CA ALA A 70 -7.02 9.03 7.22
C ALA A 70 -7.91 7.84 7.64
N PRO A 71 -8.80 8.02 8.64
CA PRO A 71 -9.81 7.03 8.97
C PRO A 71 -10.95 7.08 7.95
N VAL A 72 -11.35 5.92 7.44
CA VAL A 72 -12.52 5.77 6.57
C VAL A 72 -13.63 5.16 7.43
N ASP A 73 -14.32 6.01 8.18
CA ASP A 73 -15.33 5.60 9.16
C ASP A 73 -16.72 5.37 8.54
N SER A 74 -16.92 5.79 7.29
CA SER A 74 -18.13 5.56 6.52
C SER A 74 -17.83 5.34 5.04
N VAL A 75 -18.72 4.63 4.36
CA VAL A 75 -18.63 4.40 2.91
C VAL A 75 -19.08 5.68 2.18
N PRO A 76 -18.20 6.36 1.42
CA PRO A 76 -18.60 7.57 0.70
C PRO A 76 -19.52 7.25 -0.49
N ALA A 77 -20.24 8.27 -0.98
CA ALA A 77 -21.11 8.11 -2.14
C ALA A 77 -20.34 7.81 -3.44
N THR A 78 -19.10 8.29 -3.55
CA THR A 78 -18.22 8.14 -4.72
C THR A 78 -16.82 7.72 -4.29
N ASP A 79 -15.97 7.38 -5.26
CA ASP A 79 -14.53 7.30 -5.04
C ASP A 79 -14.03 8.59 -4.38
N HIS A 80 -13.06 8.48 -3.48
CA HIS A 80 -12.60 9.59 -2.65
C HIS A 80 -11.09 9.56 -2.44
N CYS A 81 -10.46 10.73 -2.42
CA CYS A 81 -9.03 10.88 -2.15
C CYS A 81 -8.82 11.86 -0.98
N PHE A 82 -8.27 11.36 0.12
CA PHE A 82 -7.96 12.21 1.28
C PHE A 82 -6.71 13.04 1.03
N GLU A 83 -6.79 14.35 1.30
CA GLU A 83 -5.70 15.29 1.08
C GLU A 83 -4.64 15.23 2.20
N GLY A 84 -3.36 15.28 1.82
CA GLY A 84 -2.24 15.39 2.77
C GLY A 84 -2.06 14.22 3.72
N CYS A 85 -2.47 13.02 3.30
CA CYS A 85 -2.37 11.78 4.07
C CYS A 85 -1.49 10.76 3.34
N ASP A 86 -0.93 9.82 4.09
CA ASP A 86 -0.06 8.77 3.56
C ASP A 86 -0.49 7.37 4.03
N GLY A 87 -1.55 7.25 4.83
CA GLY A 87 -2.15 5.96 5.15
C GLY A 87 -3.66 6.04 5.29
N LEU A 88 -4.31 4.89 5.15
CA LEU A 88 -5.75 4.69 5.31
C LEU A 88 -5.97 3.60 6.35
N ILE A 89 -7.02 3.73 7.15
CA ILE A 89 -7.53 2.65 8.00
C ILE A 89 -9.06 2.58 7.92
N THR A 90 -9.65 1.40 8.03
CA THR A 90 -11.10 1.22 8.00
C THR A 90 -11.57 -0.12 8.56
N ASN A 91 -12.81 -0.16 9.02
CA ASN A 91 -13.60 -1.36 9.29
C ASN A 91 -14.81 -1.51 8.33
N GLN A 92 -14.89 -0.69 7.28
CA GLN A 92 -15.99 -0.68 6.31
C GLN A 92 -15.74 -1.72 5.21
N ARG A 93 -16.78 -2.47 4.81
CA ARG A 93 -16.66 -3.56 3.81
C ARG A 93 -16.75 -3.09 2.36
N ASP A 94 -17.57 -2.08 2.08
CA ASP A 94 -17.85 -1.63 0.71
C ASP A 94 -16.84 -0.61 0.15
N VAL A 95 -15.64 -0.57 0.73
CA VAL A 95 -14.53 0.27 0.28
C VAL A 95 -13.34 -0.57 -0.17
N CYS A 96 -12.58 -0.03 -1.11
CA CYS A 96 -11.30 -0.55 -1.59
C CYS A 96 -10.24 0.52 -1.33
N LEU A 97 -9.30 0.24 -0.42
CA LEU A 97 -8.18 1.12 -0.12
C LEU A 97 -7.14 1.03 -1.24
N GLY A 98 -6.56 2.17 -1.62
CA GLY A 98 -5.52 2.26 -2.64
C GLY A 98 -4.36 3.16 -2.23
N VAL A 99 -3.13 2.66 -2.41
CA VAL A 99 -1.90 3.43 -2.22
C VAL A 99 -0.96 3.22 -3.41
N TYR A 100 -0.44 4.32 -3.97
CA TYR A 100 0.47 4.27 -5.12
C TYR A 100 1.93 4.32 -4.68
N VAL A 101 2.77 3.46 -5.24
CA VAL A 101 4.21 3.47 -4.91
C VAL A 101 5.09 3.31 -6.15
N ALA A 102 6.28 3.89 -6.08
CA ALA A 102 7.43 3.54 -6.90
C ALA A 102 8.62 3.75 -5.98
N ASP A 103 9.31 2.67 -5.61
CA ASP A 103 10.32 2.58 -4.55
C ASP A 103 9.85 2.62 -3.09
N CYS A 104 8.89 3.46 -2.70
CA CYS A 104 8.40 3.44 -1.31
C CYS A 104 7.65 2.12 -0.99
N CYS A 105 7.63 1.72 0.28
CA CYS A 105 6.90 0.51 0.70
C CYS A 105 5.40 0.81 0.84
N ALA A 106 4.55 -0.03 0.26
CA ALA A 106 3.17 -0.16 0.70
C ALA A 106 3.12 -1.19 1.84
N VAL A 107 2.57 -0.80 2.99
CA VAL A 107 2.45 -1.65 4.18
C VAL A 107 0.98 -1.97 4.39
N TYR A 108 0.66 -3.26 4.32
CA TYR A 108 -0.67 -3.79 4.58
C TYR A 108 -0.75 -4.17 6.06
N LEU A 109 -1.78 -3.66 6.74
CA LEU A 109 -2.11 -3.98 8.12
C LEU A 109 -3.46 -4.67 8.11
N VAL A 110 -3.55 -5.92 8.54
CA VAL A 110 -4.79 -6.70 8.48
C VAL A 110 -5.04 -7.35 9.83
N HIS A 111 -6.22 -7.13 10.39
CA HIS A 111 -6.66 -7.88 11.56
C HIS A 111 -6.83 -9.36 11.21
N ARG A 112 -6.36 -10.30 12.05
CA ARG A 112 -6.40 -11.77 11.81
C ARG A 112 -7.78 -12.32 11.41
N ASN A 113 -8.86 -11.71 11.92
CA ASN A 113 -10.24 -12.08 11.60
C ASN A 113 -10.91 -11.12 10.59
N SER A 114 -10.12 -10.34 9.83
CA SER A 114 -10.60 -9.37 8.83
C SER A 114 -11.72 -8.46 9.36
N ARG A 115 -11.48 -7.84 10.53
CA ARG A 115 -12.42 -6.87 11.16
C ARG A 115 -12.10 -5.43 10.81
N ALA A 116 -10.83 -5.14 10.59
CA ALA A 116 -10.35 -3.87 10.10
C ALA A 116 -9.04 -4.06 9.34
N ILE A 117 -8.74 -3.09 8.50
CA ILE A 117 -7.57 -3.06 7.64
C ILE A 117 -6.94 -1.67 7.64
N GLY A 118 -5.66 -1.63 7.31
CA GLY A 118 -4.92 -0.40 7.03
C GLY A 118 -3.99 -0.58 5.84
N LEU A 119 -3.83 0.48 5.06
CA LEU A 119 -2.93 0.50 3.92
C LEU A 119 -2.09 1.78 3.94
N VAL A 120 -0.78 1.64 4.05
CA VAL A 120 0.13 2.74 4.39
C VAL A 120 1.26 2.88 3.37
N HIS A 121 1.49 4.11 2.93
CA HIS A 121 2.66 4.51 2.16
C HIS A 121 3.82 4.87 3.10
N SER A 122 4.89 4.08 3.09
CA SER A 122 6.06 4.31 3.92
C SER A 122 7.34 4.36 3.09
N GLY A 123 7.77 5.57 2.74
CA GLY A 123 9.11 5.86 2.23
C GLY A 123 10.08 6.27 3.34
N LYS A 124 11.26 6.80 2.99
CA LYS A 124 12.25 7.33 3.96
C LYS A 124 11.62 8.25 5.01
N LYS A 125 10.93 9.31 4.56
CA LYS A 125 10.39 10.36 5.44
C LYS A 125 9.26 9.83 6.32
N GLY A 126 8.28 9.13 5.74
CA GLY A 126 7.18 8.53 6.50
C GLY A 126 7.66 7.51 7.53
N THR A 127 8.65 6.69 7.18
CA THR A 127 9.27 5.73 8.11
C THR A 127 9.98 6.46 9.26
N ALA A 128 10.76 7.51 8.98
CA ALA A 128 11.40 8.32 10.02
C ALA A 128 10.38 9.02 10.95
N LEU A 129 9.21 9.37 10.44
CA LEU A 129 8.10 9.93 11.22
C LEU A 129 7.25 8.85 11.93
N GLY A 130 7.55 7.57 11.72
CA GLY A 130 6.86 6.45 12.34
C GLY A 130 5.44 6.20 11.83
N ILE A 131 5.15 6.47 10.55
CA ILE A 131 3.79 6.35 9.99
C ILE A 131 3.16 4.98 10.23
N VAL A 132 3.93 3.89 10.15
CA VAL A 132 3.41 2.53 10.38
C VAL A 132 3.01 2.34 11.84
N ARG A 133 3.82 2.85 12.79
CA ARG A 133 3.45 2.86 14.22
C ARG A 133 2.16 3.66 14.44
N LYS A 134 2.03 4.84 13.84
CA LYS A 134 0.83 5.68 13.95
C LYS A 134 -0.42 5.00 13.38
N ALA A 135 -0.27 4.27 12.28
CA ALA A 135 -1.35 3.48 11.71
C ALA A 135 -1.79 2.35 12.65
N ILE A 136 -0.84 1.61 13.23
CA ILE A 136 -1.12 0.58 14.25
C ILE A 136 -1.86 1.21 15.43
N GLU A 137 -1.32 2.28 16.02
CA GLU A 137 -1.94 3.00 17.15
C GLU A 137 -3.36 3.49 16.82
N SER A 138 -3.56 4.00 15.61
CA SER A 138 -4.87 4.47 15.16
C SER A 138 -5.86 3.31 14.98
N MET A 139 -5.42 2.14 14.52
CA MET A 139 -6.26 0.93 14.49
C MET A 139 -6.60 0.44 15.90
N ARG A 140 -5.65 0.52 16.86
CA ARG A 140 -5.91 0.17 18.27
C ARG A 140 -6.98 1.08 18.87
N GLN A 141 -6.81 2.39 18.73
CA GLN A 141 -7.72 3.39 19.30
C GLN A 141 -9.08 3.40 18.60
N GLY A 142 -9.11 3.33 17.27
CA GLY A 142 -10.33 3.44 16.48
C GLY A 142 -11.18 2.17 16.43
N PHE A 143 -10.55 0.99 16.49
CA PHE A 143 -11.24 -0.30 16.30
C PHE A 143 -11.11 -1.28 17.46
N GLY A 144 -10.39 -0.92 18.53
CA GLY A 144 -10.17 -1.80 19.68
C GLY A 144 -9.39 -3.08 19.32
N ILE A 145 -8.47 -2.97 18.37
CA ILE A 145 -7.63 -4.08 17.90
C ILE A 145 -6.34 -4.09 18.69
N GLU A 146 -5.92 -5.23 19.22
CA GLU A 146 -4.60 -5.35 19.82
C GLU A 146 -3.52 -5.66 18.78
N SER A 147 -2.28 -5.25 19.04
CA SER A 147 -1.15 -5.49 18.12
C SER A 147 -0.91 -6.97 17.84
N GLY A 148 -1.18 -7.84 18.84
CA GLY A 148 -1.09 -9.30 18.69
C GLY A 148 -2.06 -9.86 17.65
N ASP A 149 -3.11 -9.12 17.28
CA ASP A 149 -4.12 -9.52 16.30
C ASP A 149 -3.86 -8.97 14.89
N LEU A 150 -2.76 -8.24 14.69
CA LEU A 150 -2.41 -7.66 13.39
C LEU A 150 -1.38 -8.52 12.65
N ILE A 151 -1.66 -8.73 11.38
CA ILE A 151 -0.76 -9.28 10.38
C ILE A 151 -0.25 -8.13 9.53
N VAL A 152 1.05 -8.07 9.33
CA VAL A 152 1.71 -7.01 8.56
C VAL A 152 2.41 -7.60 7.35
N GLN A 153 2.15 -7.04 6.18
CA GLN A 153 2.85 -7.38 4.93
C GLN A 153 3.48 -6.14 4.32
N LEU A 154 4.78 -6.22 4.01
CA LEU A 154 5.51 -5.18 3.28
C LEU A 154 5.57 -5.55 1.79
N SER A 155 5.18 -4.61 0.91
CA SER A 155 5.32 -4.78 -0.54
C SER A 155 6.79 -4.77 -0.99
N PRO A 156 7.05 -5.09 -2.27
CA PRO A 156 8.30 -4.71 -2.93
C PRO A 156 8.56 -3.20 -2.78
N CYS A 157 9.80 -2.83 -2.49
CA CYS A 157 10.26 -1.45 -2.28
C CYS A 157 11.76 -1.34 -2.58
N ILE A 158 12.32 -0.13 -2.67
CA ILE A 158 13.76 0.02 -2.93
C ILE A 158 14.58 -0.32 -1.69
N ARG A 159 15.77 -0.89 -1.90
CA ARG A 159 16.65 -1.41 -0.83
C ARG A 159 18.11 -1.12 -1.13
N PRO A 160 19.00 -1.22 -0.12
CA PRO A 160 20.44 -1.27 -0.37
C PRO A 160 20.82 -2.40 -1.36
N PRO A 161 21.85 -2.19 -2.20
CA PRO A 161 22.65 -0.97 -2.33
C PRO A 161 22.01 0.11 -3.24
N HIS A 162 20.84 -0.12 -3.83
CA HIS A 162 20.19 0.81 -4.77
C HIS A 162 19.57 2.04 -4.10
N TYR A 163 19.38 1.96 -2.78
CA TYR A 163 19.10 3.10 -1.93
C TYR A 163 19.81 2.94 -0.59
N GLU A 164 20.44 4.00 -0.11
CA GLU A 164 21.31 3.96 1.07
C GLU A 164 20.55 3.73 2.39
N ILE A 165 19.22 3.88 2.38
CA ILE A 165 18.37 3.72 3.56
C ILE A 165 17.52 2.47 3.41
N ASP A 166 17.67 1.55 4.38
CA ASP A 166 16.83 0.37 4.51
C ASP A 166 15.59 0.66 5.36
N PHE A 167 14.66 1.44 4.82
CA PHE A 167 13.42 1.73 5.53
C PHE A 167 12.53 0.49 5.68
N ALA A 168 12.72 -0.57 4.89
CA ALA A 168 12.00 -1.83 5.08
C ALA A 168 12.42 -2.49 6.40
N ALA A 169 13.73 -2.56 6.68
CA ALA A 169 14.24 -3.02 7.97
C ALA A 169 13.75 -2.14 9.13
N ASP A 170 13.70 -0.82 8.94
CA ASP A 170 13.15 0.11 9.94
C ASP A 170 11.65 -0.12 10.20
N ILE A 171 10.85 -0.34 9.15
CA ILE A 171 9.42 -0.66 9.28
C ILE A 171 9.25 -1.96 10.07
N VAL A 172 10.01 -3.01 9.74
CA VAL A 172 9.96 -4.29 10.48
C VAL A 172 10.27 -4.07 11.95
N ARG A 173 11.33 -3.31 12.28
CA ARG A 173 11.66 -2.96 13.66
C ARG A 173 10.52 -2.22 14.35
N GLN A 174 9.96 -1.19 13.72
CA GLN A 174 8.84 -0.43 14.27
C GLN A 174 7.61 -1.29 14.56
N CYS A 175 7.31 -2.26 13.69
CA CYS A 175 6.25 -3.24 13.91
C CYS A 175 6.56 -4.14 15.11
N ARG A 176 7.80 -4.64 15.25
CA ARG A 176 8.22 -5.45 16.41
C ARG A 176 8.11 -4.66 17.72
N ASP A 177 8.57 -3.42 17.73
CA ASP A 177 8.48 -2.52 18.88
C ASP A 177 7.02 -2.23 19.26
N ALA A 178 6.10 -2.25 18.29
CA ALA A 178 4.67 -2.09 18.51
C ALA A 178 3.96 -3.39 18.95
N GLY A 179 4.69 -4.49 19.13
CA GLY A 179 4.14 -5.78 19.56
C GLY A 179 3.54 -6.63 18.44
N ILE A 180 3.87 -6.36 17.17
CA ILE A 180 3.42 -7.17 16.03
C ILE A 180 4.25 -8.44 15.94
N GLU A 181 3.59 -9.59 15.96
CA GLU A 181 4.23 -10.90 15.88
C GLU A 181 4.33 -11.44 14.45
N GLU A 182 3.31 -11.23 13.63
CA GLU A 182 3.26 -11.76 12.26
C GLU A 182 3.59 -10.66 11.24
N ILE A 183 4.86 -10.63 10.83
CA ILE A 183 5.39 -9.67 9.85
C ILE A 183 5.99 -10.45 8.69
N SER A 184 5.53 -10.16 7.48
CA SER A 184 6.05 -10.69 6.24
C SER A 184 6.61 -9.56 5.39
N ASP A 185 7.82 -9.76 4.88
CA ASP A 185 8.49 -8.85 3.94
C ASP A 185 8.70 -9.57 2.62
N SER A 186 8.27 -8.96 1.50
CA SER A 186 8.55 -9.47 0.15
C SER A 186 10.04 -9.66 -0.11
N ARG A 187 10.90 -8.85 0.54
CA ARG A 187 12.36 -8.80 0.31
C ARG A 187 12.76 -8.49 -1.13
N VAL A 188 11.82 -8.02 -1.95
CA VAL A 188 12.08 -7.63 -3.35
C VAL A 188 12.51 -6.17 -3.40
N CYS A 189 13.56 -5.90 -4.19
CA CYS A 189 14.05 -4.55 -4.48
C CYS A 189 13.49 -4.06 -5.81
N THR A 190 12.68 -2.99 -5.80
CA THR A 190 12.09 -2.41 -7.02
C THR A 190 13.13 -1.85 -7.99
N GLY A 191 14.29 -1.39 -7.48
CA GLY A 191 15.39 -0.90 -8.29
C GLY A 191 16.21 -2.00 -8.98
N CYS A 192 16.11 -3.26 -8.52
CA CYS A 192 16.82 -4.40 -9.12
C CYS A 192 16.05 -5.01 -10.30
N ASP A 193 14.73 -4.86 -10.32
CA ASP A 193 13.85 -5.55 -11.26
C ASP A 193 12.89 -4.54 -11.90
N LEU A 194 13.41 -3.87 -12.93
CA LEU A 194 12.65 -2.91 -13.73
C LEU A 194 11.75 -3.59 -14.77
N GLU A 195 11.81 -4.92 -14.92
CA GLU A 195 10.86 -5.66 -15.76
C GLU A 195 9.51 -5.76 -15.05
N HIS A 196 9.53 -5.98 -13.74
CA HIS A 196 8.31 -6.19 -12.96
C HIS A 196 7.90 -5.01 -12.10
N TYR A 197 8.79 -4.08 -11.76
CA TYR A 197 8.47 -2.97 -10.87
C TYR A 197 8.88 -1.62 -11.47
N TYR A 198 8.13 -0.58 -11.14
CA TYR A 198 8.53 0.80 -11.37
C TYR A 198 9.50 1.26 -10.27
N SER A 199 10.53 2.02 -10.64
CA SER A 199 11.48 2.59 -9.68
C SER A 199 11.77 4.04 -10.00
N TYR A 200 11.39 4.93 -9.09
CA TYR A 200 11.64 6.36 -9.21
C TYR A 200 13.14 6.67 -9.26
N ARG A 201 13.93 6.00 -8.42
CA ARG A 201 15.37 6.19 -8.31
C ARG A 201 16.09 5.68 -9.54
N ALA A 202 15.83 4.44 -9.96
CA ALA A 202 16.52 3.85 -11.10
C ALA A 202 16.13 4.53 -12.43
N GLU A 203 14.88 4.98 -12.55
CA GLU A 203 14.35 5.63 -13.75
C GLU A 203 14.42 7.16 -13.69
N LYS A 204 15.20 7.71 -12.74
CA LYS A 204 15.51 9.15 -12.60
C LYS A 204 14.26 10.03 -12.58
N GLY A 205 13.21 9.55 -11.93
CA GLY A 205 11.94 10.22 -11.74
C GLY A 205 10.94 10.11 -12.89
N ARG A 206 11.34 9.63 -14.09
CA ARG A 206 10.41 9.37 -15.20
C ARG A 206 9.91 7.93 -15.11
N THR A 207 8.86 7.69 -14.35
CA THR A 207 8.41 6.33 -14.01
C THR A 207 6.90 6.23 -13.78
N GLY A 208 6.37 5.00 -13.79
CA GLY A 208 4.99 4.67 -13.44
C GLY A 208 4.76 4.58 -11.94
N ARG A 209 3.62 4.03 -11.53
CA ARG A 209 3.31 3.72 -10.13
C ARG A 209 2.70 2.33 -10.07
N MET A 210 3.20 1.51 -9.16
CA MET A 210 2.46 0.34 -8.68
C MET A 210 1.28 0.81 -7.84
N LEU A 211 0.25 -0.04 -7.74
CA LEU A 211 -0.93 0.22 -6.93
C LEU A 211 -1.14 -0.94 -5.95
N ALA A 212 -1.03 -0.63 -4.66
CA ALA A 212 -1.45 -1.52 -3.59
C ALA A 212 -2.96 -1.37 -3.36
N LEU A 213 -3.66 -2.50 -3.24
CA LEU A 213 -5.11 -2.60 -3.06
C LEU A 213 -5.42 -3.47 -1.85
N LEU A 214 -6.35 -3.02 -1.00
CA LEU A 214 -6.79 -3.78 0.16
C LEU A 214 -8.27 -3.51 0.47
N ALA A 215 -9.02 -4.56 0.75
CA ALA A 215 -10.41 -4.49 1.18
C ALA A 215 -10.71 -5.65 2.15
N LEU A 216 -11.72 -5.45 3.00
CA LEU A 216 -12.33 -6.54 3.76
C LEU A 216 -13.05 -7.51 2.82
N PRO A 217 -13.34 -8.77 3.21
CA PRO A 217 -14.19 -9.64 2.40
C PRO A 217 -15.59 -9.06 2.21
#